data_AF-A0AAV5VTC8-F1
#
_entry.id   AF-A0AAV5VTC8-F1
#
_cell.length_a   1.000
_cell.length_b   1.000
_cell.length_c   1.000
_cell.angle_alpha   90.00
_cell.angle_beta   90.00
_cell.angle_gamma   90.00
#
_symmetry.space_group_name_H-M   'P 1'
#
loop_
_entity.id
_entity.type
_entity.pdbx_description
1 polymer ?
#
loop_
_entity_poly.entity_id
_entity_poly.type
_entity_poly.pdbx_seq_one_letter_code
_entity_poly.pdbx_strand_id
1 'polypeptide(L)'
;PLPLKMFTTRICCCSATVASQTMAVVAIILAALLAIPGWFADDSLLVDNIILSILVCVQVLACVLVFVACCTLNAGFMIPIIVIQSLSVLSYIGTAIWFLIVAIGSTGVWNWAFVSDSVLYIITIIISLFVLHCHTCCYKLLLVKAHLVRHHVSA
;
A
#
# COMPACT_ATOMS: atom_id res chain seq x y z
N PRO A 1 -0.27 30.85 23.83
CA PRO A 1 0.74 30.05 23.11
C PRO A 1 0.13 28.77 22.47
N LEU A 2 -0.68 28.94 21.43
CA LEU A 2 -1.29 27.87 20.62
C LEU A 2 -0.77 27.71 19.17
N PRO A 3 0.04 28.60 18.56
CA PRO A 3 0.34 28.45 17.13
C PRO A 3 1.33 27.32 16.84
N LEU A 4 2.34 27.08 17.70
CA LEU A 4 3.38 26.09 17.41
C LEU A 4 2.84 24.66 17.26
N LYS A 5 1.91 24.23 18.13
CA LYS A 5 1.36 22.86 18.12
C LYS A 5 0.55 22.56 16.85
N MET A 6 -0.07 23.58 16.26
CA MET A 6 -0.86 23.48 15.04
C MET A 6 0.01 23.43 13.77
N PHE A 7 1.18 24.08 13.79
CA PHE A 7 2.15 24.00 12.68
C PHE A 7 2.87 22.65 12.64
N THR A 8 3.27 22.10 13.79
CA THR A 8 3.96 20.79 13.82
C THR A 8 3.07 19.66 13.30
N THR A 9 1.77 19.68 13.61
CA THR A 9 0.81 18.67 13.15
C THR A 9 0.54 18.75 11.65
N ARG A 10 0.49 19.95 11.05
CA ARG A 10 0.38 20.07 9.58
C ARG A 10 1.61 19.53 8.87
N ILE A 11 2.81 19.82 9.38
CA ILE A 11 4.06 19.34 8.81
C ILE A 11 4.13 17.80 8.90
N CYS A 12 3.77 17.20 10.04
CA CYS A 12 3.73 15.75 10.18
C CYS A 12 2.71 15.09 9.24
N CYS A 13 1.53 15.68 9.03
CA CYS A 13 0.55 15.14 8.09
C CYS A 13 1.06 15.25 6.64
N CYS A 14 1.60 16.40 6.22
CA CYS A 14 2.13 16.57 4.87
C CYS A 14 3.33 15.65 4.60
N SER A 15 4.25 15.50 5.55
CA SER A 15 5.38 14.58 5.41
C SER A 15 4.94 13.11 5.39
N ALA A 16 3.93 12.74 6.19
CA ALA A 16 3.35 11.40 6.15
C ALA A 16 2.60 11.12 4.84
N THR A 17 1.87 12.10 4.30
CA THR A 17 1.21 11.98 3.00
C THR A 17 2.23 11.87 1.88
N VAL A 18 3.26 12.72 1.85
CA VAL A 18 4.32 12.65 0.85
C VAL A 18 5.05 11.31 0.93
N ALA A 19 5.46 10.87 2.13
CA ALA A 19 6.10 9.57 2.31
C ALA A 19 5.20 8.41 1.86
N SER A 20 3.91 8.44 2.18
CA SER A 20 2.93 7.44 1.74
C SER A 20 2.80 7.42 0.20
N GLN A 21 2.71 8.60 -0.44
CA GLN A 21 2.64 8.72 -1.90
C GLN A 21 3.92 8.21 -2.58
N THR A 22 5.09 8.62 -2.10
CA THR A 22 6.37 8.18 -2.68
C THR A 22 6.53 6.67 -2.56
N MET A 23 6.19 6.10 -1.39
CA MET A 23 6.27 4.65 -1.17
C MET A 23 5.23 3.88 -1.99
N ALA A 24 4.06 4.46 -2.23
CA ALA A 24 3.07 3.86 -3.10
C ALA A 24 3.49 3.87 -4.58
N VAL A 25 4.11 4.95 -5.06
CA VAL A 25 4.70 5.01 -6.42
C VAL A 25 5.78 3.93 -6.57
N VAL A 26 6.66 3.77 -5.57
CA VAL A 26 7.67 2.70 -5.58
C VAL A 26 7.01 1.31 -5.60
N ALA A 27 5.95 1.09 -4.81
CA ALA A 27 5.22 -0.16 -4.80
C ALA A 27 4.56 -0.47 -6.16
N ILE A 28 3.98 0.54 -6.82
CA ILE A 28 3.39 0.41 -8.17
C ILE A 28 4.48 0.05 -9.19
N ILE A 29 5.64 0.69 -9.14
CA ILE A 29 6.76 0.40 -10.05
C ILE A 29 7.24 -1.05 -9.85
N LEU A 30 7.41 -1.48 -8.60
CA LEU A 30 7.81 -2.86 -8.30
C LEU A 30 6.76 -3.88 -8.74
N ALA A 31 5.47 -3.60 -8.53
CA ALA A 31 4.38 -4.46 -9.00
C ALA A 31 4.32 -4.54 -10.52
N ALA A 32 4.55 -3.42 -11.23
CA ALA A 32 4.62 -3.38 -12.69
C ALA A 32 5.83 -4.19 -13.20
N LEU A 33 6.99 -4.08 -12.55
CA LEU A 33 8.18 -4.86 -12.90
C LEU A 33 7.96 -6.36 -12.72
N LEU A 34 7.19 -6.78 -11.72
CA LEU A 34 6.80 -8.18 -11.51
C LEU A 34 5.79 -8.69 -12.56
N ALA A 35 4.95 -7.81 -13.11
CA ALA A 35 3.97 -8.18 -14.13
C ALA A 35 4.58 -8.31 -15.54
N ILE A 36 5.64 -7.55 -15.85
CA ILE A 36 6.27 -7.52 -17.19
C ILE A 36 6.72 -8.92 -17.67
N PRO A 37 7.44 -9.74 -16.88
CA PRO A 37 7.83 -11.08 -17.31
C PRO A 37 6.62 -11.98 -17.63
N GLY A 38 5.52 -11.79 -16.90
CA GLY A 38 4.28 -12.52 -17.12
C GLY A 38 3.62 -12.20 -18.46
N TRP A 39 3.80 -11.00 -19.01
CA TRP A 39 3.23 -10.62 -20.32
C TRP A 39 3.84 -11.35 -21.51
N PHE A 40 5.02 -11.93 -21.32
CA PHE A 40 5.75 -12.66 -22.37
C PHE A 40 5.67 -14.19 -22.22
N ALA A 41 4.90 -14.69 -21.26
CA ALA A 41 4.74 -16.12 -21.00
C ALA A 41 3.38 -16.64 -21.51
N ASP A 42 3.36 -17.88 -22.02
CA ASP A 42 2.20 -18.49 -22.70
C ASP A 42 0.92 -18.56 -21.86
N ASP A 43 -0.21 -18.71 -22.57
CA ASP A 43 -1.64 -18.51 -22.23
C ASP A 43 -2.17 -18.84 -20.81
N SER A 44 -1.46 -19.60 -19.98
CA SER A 44 -1.89 -19.91 -18.60
C SER A 44 -1.62 -18.79 -17.60
N LEU A 45 -0.77 -17.80 -17.93
CA LEU A 45 -0.44 -16.65 -17.07
C LEU A 45 -1.32 -15.41 -17.33
N LEU A 46 -2.20 -15.46 -18.32
CA LEU A 46 -3.05 -14.34 -18.72
C LEU A 46 -3.99 -13.87 -17.59
N VAL A 47 -4.55 -14.82 -16.82
CA VAL A 47 -5.46 -14.52 -15.70
C VAL A 47 -4.70 -13.85 -14.55
N ASP A 48 -3.52 -14.35 -14.20
CA ASP A 48 -2.70 -13.78 -13.12
C ASP A 48 -2.24 -12.36 -13.44
N ASN A 49 -1.84 -12.11 -14.68
CA ASN A 49 -1.47 -10.76 -15.15
C ASN A 49 -2.63 -9.76 -15.13
N ILE A 50 -3.84 -10.20 -15.47
CA ILE A 50 -5.05 -9.36 -15.39
C ILE A 50 -5.34 -9.01 -13.93
N ILE A 51 -5.25 -9.98 -13.02
CA ILE A 51 -5.46 -9.75 -11.58
C ILE A 51 -4.42 -8.77 -11.03
N LEU A 52 -3.14 -8.95 -11.38
CA LEU A 52 -2.06 -8.02 -11.01
C LEU A 52 -2.31 -6.60 -11.54
N SER A 53 -2.75 -6.48 -12.79
CA SER A 53 -3.06 -5.18 -13.40
C SER A 53 -4.24 -4.49 -12.70
N ILE A 54 -5.28 -5.25 -12.36
CA ILE A 54 -6.42 -4.72 -11.57
C ILE A 54 -5.93 -4.28 -10.18
N LEU A 55 -5.06 -5.06 -9.53
CA LEU A 55 -4.48 -4.71 -8.24
C LEU A 55 -3.74 -3.38 -8.30
N VAL A 56 -2.93 -3.17 -9.34
CA VAL A 56 -2.20 -1.91 -9.57
C VAL A 56 -3.17 -0.74 -9.74
N CYS A 57 -4.22 -0.89 -10.56
CA CYS A 57 -5.25 0.13 -10.74
C CYS A 57 -5.96 0.49 -9.42
N VAL A 58 -6.31 -0.52 -8.61
CA VAL A 58 -6.92 -0.34 -7.29
C VAL A 58 -5.96 0.39 -6.35
N GLN A 59 -4.65 0.10 -6.43
CA GLN A 59 -3.63 0.77 -5.63
C GLN A 59 -3.47 2.24 -6.03
N VAL A 60 -3.47 2.57 -7.33
CA VAL A 60 -3.46 3.95 -7.82
C VAL A 60 -4.69 4.72 -7.30
N LEU A 61 -5.88 4.12 -7.39
CA LEU A 61 -7.11 4.72 -6.87
C LEU A 61 -7.02 4.96 -5.36
N ALA A 62 -6.50 4.00 -4.60
CA ALA A 62 -6.26 4.15 -3.17
C ALA A 62 -5.33 5.33 -2.86
N CYS A 63 -4.27 5.55 -3.66
CA CYS A 63 -3.36 6.68 -3.50
C CYS A 63 -4.05 8.03 -3.72
N VAL A 64 -4.90 8.12 -4.75
CA VAL A 64 -5.70 9.32 -5.01
C VAL A 64 -6.66 9.59 -3.85
N LEU A 65 -7.30 8.54 -3.32
CA LEU A 65 -8.18 8.66 -2.17
C LEU A 65 -7.44 9.12 -0.91
N VAL A 66 -6.19 8.70 -0.68
CA VAL A 66 -5.37 9.21 0.44
C VAL A 66 -5.16 10.71 0.31
N PHE A 67 -4.79 11.16 -0.90
CA PHE A 67 -4.59 12.58 -1.16
C PHE A 67 -5.86 13.39 -0.86
N VAL A 68 -7.00 12.93 -1.37
CA VAL A 68 -8.31 13.56 -1.12
C VAL A 68 -8.65 13.53 0.37
N ALA A 69 -8.42 12.42 1.08
CA ALA A 69 -8.67 12.29 2.51
C ALA A 69 -7.84 13.30 3.34
N CYS A 70 -6.57 13.46 2.98
CA CYS A 70 -5.67 14.42 3.64
C CYS A 70 -6.09 15.87 3.35
N CYS A 71 -6.46 16.21 2.11
CA CYS A 71 -6.92 17.55 1.72
C CYS A 71 -8.26 17.92 2.35
N THR A 72 -9.20 16.97 2.41
CA THR A 72 -10.55 17.18 2.96
C THR A 72 -10.60 17.01 4.48
N LEU A 73 -9.51 16.57 5.11
CA LEU A 73 -9.42 16.24 6.54
C LEU A 73 -10.50 15.26 7.01
N ASN A 74 -11.02 14.43 6.10
CA ASN A 74 -12.11 13.51 6.40
C ASN A 74 -11.57 12.10 6.62
N ALA A 75 -11.60 11.68 7.89
CA ALA A 75 -11.13 10.35 8.32
C ALA A 75 -11.95 9.20 7.70
N GLY A 76 -13.19 9.46 7.25
CA GLY A 76 -14.05 8.44 6.63
C GLY A 76 -13.45 7.84 5.35
N PHE A 77 -12.69 8.62 4.58
CA PHE A 77 -12.01 8.12 3.38
C PHE A 77 -10.81 7.24 3.69
N MET A 78 -10.23 7.31 4.89
CA MET A 78 -9.06 6.48 5.24
C MET A 78 -9.41 5.02 5.52
N ILE A 79 -10.64 4.74 5.97
CA ILE A 79 -11.10 3.38 6.27
C ILE A 79 -11.06 2.48 5.02
N PRO A 80 -11.71 2.82 3.88
CA PRO A 80 -11.67 1.96 2.69
C PRO A 80 -10.25 1.78 2.15
N ILE A 81 -9.39 2.80 2.28
CA ILE A 81 -7.98 2.73 1.86
C ILE A 81 -7.20 1.72 2.70
N ILE A 82 -7.37 1.76 4.03
CA ILE A 82 -6.72 0.80 4.95
C ILE A 82 -7.19 -0.62 4.64
N VAL A 83 -8.49 -0.81 4.36
CA VAL A 83 -9.05 -2.11 4.00
C VAL A 83 -8.45 -2.61 2.69
N ILE A 84 -8.44 -1.79 1.64
CA ILE A 84 -7.85 -2.14 0.34
C ILE A 84 -6.37 -2.51 0.50
N GLN A 85 -5.60 -1.67 1.19
CA GLN A 85 -4.17 -1.93 1.40
C GLN A 85 -3.93 -3.22 2.21
N SER A 86 -4.77 -3.52 3.21
CA SER A 86 -4.67 -4.77 3.97
C SER A 86 -4.97 -5.99 3.11
N LEU A 87 -5.98 -5.91 2.23
CA LEU A 87 -6.28 -6.97 1.27
C LEU A 87 -5.15 -7.17 0.27
N SER A 88 -4.52 -6.09 -0.21
CA SER A 88 -3.33 -6.18 -1.07
C SER A 88 -2.16 -6.87 -0.36
N VAL A 89 -1.89 -6.53 0.91
CA VAL A 89 -0.85 -7.21 1.71
C VAL A 89 -1.15 -8.70 1.85
N LEU A 90 -2.40 -9.07 2.16
CA LEU A 90 -2.81 -10.47 2.25
C LEU A 90 -2.65 -11.20 0.91
N SER A 91 -2.98 -10.54 -0.20
CA SER A 91 -2.77 -11.08 -1.55
C SER A 91 -1.30 -11.37 -1.80
N TYR A 92 -0.39 -10.42 -1.51
CA TYR A 92 1.05 -10.63 -1.69
C TYR A 92 1.61 -11.75 -0.81
N ILE A 93 1.15 -11.87 0.43
CA ILE A 93 1.51 -13.00 1.31
C ILE A 93 1.01 -14.32 0.73
N GLY A 94 -0.24 -14.37 0.26
CA GLY A 94 -0.83 -15.56 -0.37
C GLY A 94 -0.05 -16.00 -1.61
N THR A 95 0.29 -15.05 -2.49
CA THR A 95 1.11 -15.31 -3.68
C THR A 95 2.50 -15.82 -3.31
N ALA A 96 3.15 -15.21 -2.31
CA ALA A 96 4.47 -15.66 -1.84
C ALA A 96 4.44 -17.09 -1.26
N ILE A 97 3.40 -17.44 -0.49
CA ILE A 97 3.22 -18.80 0.04
C ILE A 97 2.97 -19.80 -1.09
N TRP A 98 2.09 -19.46 -2.04
CA TRP A 98 1.83 -20.30 -3.21
C TRP A 98 3.11 -20.58 -3.99
N PHE A 99 3.91 -19.55 -4.26
CA PHE A 99 5.18 -19.68 -4.96
C PHE A 99 6.15 -20.59 -4.21
N LEU A 100 6.22 -20.48 -2.88
CA LEU A 100 7.04 -21.35 -2.02
C LEU A 100 6.58 -22.81 -2.08
N ILE A 101 5.27 -23.08 -2.04
CA ILE A 101 4.71 -24.44 -2.13
C ILE A 101 5.08 -25.08 -3.48
N VAL A 102 4.86 -24.35 -4.58
CA VAL A 102 5.19 -24.82 -5.93
C VAL A 102 6.68 -25.14 -6.05
N ALA A 103 7.55 -24.27 -5.52
CA ALA A 103 8.99 -24.49 -5.58
C ALA A 103 9.46 -25.69 -4.78
N ILE A 104 8.90 -25.92 -3.58
CA ILE A 104 9.23 -27.11 -2.76
C ILE A 104 8.73 -28.39 -3.46
N GLY A 105 7.56 -28.35 -4.10
CA GLY A 105 6.99 -29.50 -4.82
C GLY A 105 7.71 -29.82 -6.13
N SER A 106 8.29 -28.82 -6.79
CA SER A 106 9.09 -28.99 -7.99
C SER A 106 10.54 -29.34 -7.64
N THR A 107 10.95 -30.60 -7.86
CA THR A 107 12.29 -31.12 -7.56
C THR A 107 13.40 -30.53 -8.45
N GLY A 108 13.62 -29.21 -8.43
CA GLY A 108 14.72 -28.60 -9.20
C GLY A 108 14.61 -27.15 -9.61
N VAL A 109 13.54 -26.41 -9.30
CA VAL A 109 13.37 -25.03 -9.78
C VAL A 109 13.91 -24.00 -8.76
N TRP A 110 15.12 -24.23 -8.25
CA TRP A 110 15.91 -23.21 -7.55
C TRP A 110 16.69 -22.38 -8.58
N ASN A 111 16.00 -21.87 -9.60
CA ASN A 111 16.64 -21.03 -10.61
C ASN A 111 16.77 -19.59 -10.08
N TRP A 112 17.56 -18.78 -10.78
CA TRP A 112 17.82 -17.42 -10.37
C TRP A 112 16.57 -16.52 -10.38
N ALA A 113 15.62 -16.81 -11.28
CA ALA A 113 14.33 -16.11 -11.34
C ALA A 113 13.47 -16.36 -10.08
N PHE A 114 13.46 -17.59 -9.56
CA PHE A 114 12.73 -17.92 -8.34
C PHE A 114 13.24 -17.13 -7.13
N VAL A 115 14.56 -17.01 -6.99
CA VAL A 115 15.19 -16.25 -5.90
C VAL A 115 14.90 -14.76 -6.07
N SER A 116 15.01 -14.21 -7.29
CA SER A 116 14.71 -12.80 -7.53
C SER A 116 13.26 -12.46 -7.26
N ASP A 117 12.31 -13.29 -7.68
CA ASP A 117 10.88 -13.06 -7.47
C ASP A 117 10.53 -13.13 -5.98
N SER A 118 11.07 -14.12 -5.26
CA SER A 118 10.88 -14.26 -3.82
C SER A 118 11.36 -13.03 -3.05
N VAL A 119 12.55 -12.50 -3.41
CA VAL A 119 13.10 -11.29 -2.78
C VAL A 119 12.22 -10.07 -3.10
N LEU A 120 11.75 -9.92 -4.33
CA LEU A 120 10.87 -8.84 -4.73
C LEU A 120 9.51 -8.87 -4.00
N TYR A 121 8.93 -10.06 -3.81
CA TYR A 121 7.71 -10.22 -3.00
C TYR A 121 7.93 -9.80 -1.54
N ILE A 122 9.04 -10.23 -0.92
CA ILE A 122 9.37 -9.83 0.47
C ILE A 122 9.51 -8.31 0.59
N ILE A 123 10.24 -7.67 -0.33
CA ILE A 123 10.40 -6.21 -0.36
C ILE A 123 9.04 -5.53 -0.52
N THR A 124 8.20 -6.04 -1.42
CA THR A 124 6.86 -5.50 -1.68
C THR A 124 5.94 -5.61 -0.46
N ILE A 125 6.00 -6.73 0.28
CA ILE A 125 5.26 -6.93 1.54
C ILE A 125 5.74 -5.93 2.59
N ILE A 126 7.05 -5.77 2.78
CA ILE A 126 7.62 -4.84 3.77
C ILE A 126 7.19 -3.40 3.46
N ILE A 127 7.32 -2.97 2.20
CA ILE A 127 6.88 -1.64 1.75
C ILE A 127 5.38 -1.47 2.00
N SER A 128 4.56 -2.47 1.64
CA SER A 128 3.11 -2.41 1.80
C SER A 128 2.68 -2.33 3.26
N LEU A 129 3.37 -3.03 4.17
CA LEU A 129 3.16 -2.96 5.62
C LEU A 129 3.55 -1.58 6.18
N PHE A 130 4.67 -1.02 5.71
CA PHE A 130 5.08 0.33 6.09
C PHE A 130 4.04 1.38 5.67
N VAL A 131 3.54 1.30 4.43
CA VAL A 131 2.47 2.17 3.93
C VAL A 131 1.18 2.01 4.75
N LEU A 132 0.80 0.78 5.09
CA LEU A 132 -0.36 0.50 5.94
C LEU A 132 -0.20 1.12 7.35
N HIS A 133 1.00 1.04 7.92
CA HIS A 133 1.32 1.69 9.18
C HIS A 133 1.17 3.23 9.06
N CYS A 134 1.70 3.83 8.00
CA CYS A 134 1.54 5.27 7.73
C CYS A 134 0.06 5.67 7.61
N HIS A 135 -0.76 4.90 6.88
CA HIS A 135 -2.20 5.17 6.75
C HIS A 135 -2.92 5.08 8.10
N THR A 136 -2.58 4.08 8.92
CA THR A 136 -3.16 3.91 10.26
C THR A 136 -2.78 5.06 11.19
N CYS A 137 -1.53 5.53 11.13
CA CYS A 137 -1.07 6.69 11.87
C CYS A 137 -1.76 7.98 11.42
N CYS A 138 -1.92 8.17 10.11
CA CYS A 138 -2.65 9.32 9.54
C CYS A 138 -4.12 9.31 9.98
N TYR A 139 -4.78 8.14 9.96
CA TYR A 139 -6.15 7.98 10.45
C TYR A 139 -6.30 8.37 11.93
N LYS A 140 -5.40 7.90 12.80
CA LYS A 140 -5.40 8.28 14.23
C LYS A 140 -5.24 9.80 14.41
N LEU A 141 -4.34 10.43 13.66
CA LEU A 141 -4.15 11.89 13.69
C LEU A 141 -5.40 12.65 13.25
N LEU A 142 -6.06 12.20 12.18
CA LEU A 142 -7.31 12.81 11.69
C LEU A 142 -8.44 12.68 12.71
N LEU A 143 -8.57 11.53 13.38
CA LEU A 143 -9.55 11.35 14.45
C LEU A 143 -9.33 12.30 15.62
N VAL A 144 -8.09 12.40 16.12
CA VAL A 144 -7.75 13.33 17.22
C VAL A 144 -8.06 14.77 16.83
N LYS A 145 -7.75 15.16 15.59
CA LYS A 145 -8.05 16.50 15.08
C LYS A 145 -9.56 16.76 14.99
N ALA A 146 -10.35 15.79 14.51
CA ALA A 146 -11.80 15.92 14.44
C ALA A 146 -12.43 16.09 15.82
N HIS A 147 -11.96 15.34 16.82
CA HIS A 147 -12.39 15.49 18.21
C HIS A 147 -12.03 16.87 18.79
N LEU A 148 -10.80 17.34 18.58
CA LEU A 148 -10.35 18.67 19.03
C LEU A 148 -11.20 19.80 18.44
N VAL A 149 -11.51 19.75 17.13
CA VAL A 149 -12.38 20.73 16.48
C VAL A 149 -13.78 20.70 17.10
N ARG A 150 -14.34 19.51 17.35
CA ARG A 150 -15.65 19.38 18.00
C ARG A 150 -15.68 20.04 19.38
N HIS A 151 -14.64 19.85 20.20
CA HIS A 151 -14.55 20.45 21.53
C HIS A 151 -14.42 21.98 21.51
N HIS A 152 -13.72 22.54 20.52
CA HIS A 152 -13.59 24.00 20.38
C HIS A 152 -14.86 24.69 19.87
N VAL A 153 -15.73 23.99 19.14
CA VAL A 153 -17.02 24.54 18.67
C VAL A 153 -18.09 24.48 19.78
N SER A 154 -17.94 23.58 20.75
CA SER A 154 -18.87 23.40 21.87
C SER A 154 -18.54 24.23 23.13
N ALA A 155 -17.47 25.02 23.11
CA ALA A 155 -17.03 25.88 24.22
C ALA A 155 -17.14 27.36 23.81
#